data_AF-A0A8G1J513-F1
#
_entry.id   AF-A0A8G1J513-F1
#
_cell.length_a   1.000
_cell.length_b   1.000
_cell.length_c   1.000
_cell.angle_alpha   90.00
_cell.angle_beta   90.00
_cell.angle_gamma   90.00
#
_symmetry.space_group_name_H-M   'P 1'
#
loop_
_entity.id
_entity.type
_entity.pdbx_description
1 polymer ?
#
loop_
_entity_poly.entity_id
_entity_poly.type
_entity_poly.pdbx_seq_one_letter_code
_entity_poly.pdbx_strand_id
1 'polypeptide(L)'
;MSGTDERPLPGGYPDPAVVGWARAEDLEFAGFHIRMTITPGERIVQVWELNDGHPVRWLGNVFRVDSERPVLYINYRYEPHVDRAQRDALARIGAKFWKG
;
A
#
# COMPACT_ATOMS: atom_id res chain seq x y z
N MET A 1 -16.11 3.86 28.63
CA MET A 1 -16.17 5.07 27.78
C MET A 1 -15.45 4.72 26.50
N SER A 2 -16.19 4.26 25.49
CA SER A 2 -15.61 3.80 24.22
C SER A 2 -15.68 4.94 23.21
N GLY A 3 -14.72 5.87 23.31
CA GLY A 3 -14.44 6.79 22.21
C GLY A 3 -13.59 6.02 21.22
N THR A 4 -14.19 5.46 20.18
CA THR A 4 -13.43 5.09 18.99
C THR A 4 -12.90 6.38 18.40
N ASP A 5 -11.64 6.69 18.73
CA ASP A 5 -10.84 7.74 18.10
C ASP A 5 -10.47 7.29 16.66
N GLU A 6 -11.48 6.79 15.94
CA GLU A 6 -11.35 6.30 14.58
C GLU A 6 -11.25 7.52 13.70
N ARG A 7 -10.00 7.98 13.50
CA ARG A 7 -9.71 8.90 12.41
C ARG A 7 -10.33 8.31 11.14
N PRO A 8 -11.09 9.09 10.37
CA PRO A 8 -11.71 8.58 9.15
C PRO A 8 -10.60 8.07 8.23
N LEU A 9 -10.81 6.87 7.67
CA LEU A 9 -9.87 6.30 6.72
C LEU A 9 -9.70 7.27 5.55
N PRO A 10 -8.47 7.43 5.02
CA PRO A 10 -8.25 8.25 3.84
C PRO A 10 -9.13 7.78 2.69
N GLY A 11 -9.61 8.73 1.87
CA GLY A 11 -10.39 8.41 0.69
C GLY A 11 -9.65 7.45 -0.24
N GLY A 12 -10.31 6.37 -0.65
CA GLY A 12 -9.75 5.33 -1.51
C GLY A 12 -9.01 4.20 -0.78
N TYR A 13 -8.79 4.30 0.53
CA TYR A 13 -8.33 3.15 1.33
C TYR A 13 -9.45 2.09 1.37
N PRO A 14 -9.15 0.82 1.08
CA PRO A 14 -10.17 -0.23 1.07
C PRO A 14 -10.69 -0.44 2.48
N ASP A 15 -11.99 -0.23 2.69
CA ASP A 15 -12.65 -0.50 3.96
C ASP A 15 -12.75 -2.02 4.17
N PRO A 16 -12.04 -2.60 5.17
CA PRO A 16 -12.10 -4.03 5.42
C PRO A 16 -13.52 -4.54 5.71
N ALA A 17 -14.40 -3.68 6.26
CA ALA A 17 -15.79 -4.03 6.55
C ALA A 17 -16.63 -4.20 5.28
N VAL A 18 -16.27 -3.52 4.19
CA VAL A 18 -16.99 -3.55 2.90
C VAL A 18 -16.38 -4.57 1.94
N VAL A 19 -15.05 -4.66 1.90
CA VAL A 19 -14.32 -5.38 0.86
C VAL A 19 -13.97 -6.83 1.27
N GLY A 20 -14.20 -7.19 2.54
CA GLY A 20 -13.88 -8.51 3.09
C GLY A 20 -12.40 -8.69 3.39
N TRP A 21 -11.83 -9.88 3.12
CA TRP A 21 -10.44 -10.21 3.42
C TRP A 21 -9.45 -9.48 2.50
N ALA A 22 -9.25 -8.18 2.72
CA ALA A 22 -8.10 -7.46 2.21
C ALA A 22 -6.84 -8.13 2.78
N ARG A 23 -5.94 -8.59 1.89
CA ARG A 23 -4.61 -8.99 2.33
C ARG A 23 -3.83 -7.72 2.63
N ALA A 24 -3.19 -7.66 3.79
CA ALA A 24 -2.38 -6.53 4.21
C ALA A 24 -1.03 -6.98 4.77
N GLU A 25 0.00 -6.18 4.53
CA GLU A 25 1.33 -6.33 5.12
C GLU A 25 1.86 -4.95 5.50
N ASP A 26 2.28 -4.80 6.75
CA ASP A 26 2.90 -3.59 7.28
C ASP A 26 4.41 -3.75 7.27
N LEU A 27 5.14 -2.71 6.87
CA LEU A 27 6.59 -2.70 6.90
C LEU A 27 7.17 -1.29 7.04
N GLU A 28 8.40 -1.23 7.54
CA GLU A 28 9.23 -0.03 7.45
C GLU A 28 9.95 0.00 6.10
N PHE A 29 9.82 1.10 5.37
CA PHE A 29 10.42 1.26 4.06
C PHE A 29 10.89 2.69 3.82
N ALA A 30 12.18 2.88 3.56
CA ALA A 30 12.78 4.19 3.28
C ALA A 30 12.45 5.28 4.33
N GLY A 31 12.30 4.89 5.60
CA GLY A 31 11.96 5.78 6.70
C GLY A 31 10.46 6.06 6.86
N PHE A 32 9.60 5.36 6.11
CA PHE A 32 8.15 5.41 6.24
C PHE A 32 7.63 4.09 6.80
N HIS A 33 6.71 4.17 7.75
CA HIS A 33 5.88 3.03 8.12
C HIS A 33 4.75 2.94 7.09
N ILE A 34 4.67 1.83 6.36
CA ILE A 34 3.70 1.66 5.27
C ILE A 34 2.86 0.40 5.45
N ARG A 35 1.63 0.44 4.93
CA ARG A 35 0.77 -0.72 4.71
C ARG A 35 0.54 -0.93 3.23
N MET A 36 0.76 -2.15 2.78
CA MET A 36 0.34 -2.63 1.47
C MET A 36 -1.01 -3.33 1.59
N THR A 37 -1.97 -3.02 0.70
CA THR A 37 -3.28 -3.66 0.68
C THR A 37 -3.67 -4.10 -0.72
N ILE A 38 -4.32 -5.25 -0.85
CA ILE A 38 -4.96 -5.70 -2.11
C ILE A 38 -6.38 -6.18 -1.86
N THR A 39 -7.30 -5.74 -2.71
CA THR A 39 -8.67 -6.26 -2.80
C THR A 39 -8.68 -7.63 -3.48
N PRO A 40 -9.40 -8.63 -2.96
CA PRO A 40 -9.55 -9.91 -3.65
C PRO A 40 -10.03 -9.75 -5.10
N GLY A 41 -9.35 -10.41 -6.04
CA GLY A 41 -9.67 -10.33 -7.47
C GLY A 41 -9.03 -9.15 -8.21
N GLU A 42 -8.47 -8.18 -7.50
CA GLU A 42 -7.71 -7.09 -8.11
C GLU A 42 -6.25 -7.46 -8.40
N ARG A 43 -5.61 -6.65 -9.25
CA ARG A 43 -4.18 -6.75 -9.63
C ARG A 43 -3.39 -5.52 -9.20
N ILE A 44 -3.93 -4.75 -8.26
CA ILE A 44 -3.36 -3.49 -7.79
C ILE A 44 -3.15 -3.62 -6.29
N VAL A 45 -1.90 -3.54 -5.86
CA VAL A 45 -1.56 -3.37 -4.45
C VAL A 45 -1.44 -1.88 -4.19
N GLN A 46 -2.26 -1.35 -3.31
CA GLN A 46 -2.15 0.03 -2.86
C GLN A 46 -1.15 0.12 -1.71
N VAL A 47 -0.40 1.22 -1.64
CA VAL A 47 0.59 1.49 -0.58
C VAL A 47 0.17 2.74 0.17
N TRP A 48 0.12 2.63 1.50
CA TRP A 48 -0.37 3.67 2.40
C TRP A 48 0.68 3.99 3.46
N GLU A 49 0.97 5.27 3.68
CA GLU A 49 1.72 5.73 4.86
C GLU A 49 0.85 5.54 6.10
N LEU A 50 1.46 5.05 7.17
CA LEU A 50 0.84 4.85 8.47
C LEU A 50 1.30 5.91 9.47
N ASN A 51 0.39 6.30 10.36
CA ASN A 51 0.68 6.98 11.61
C ASN A 51 -0.02 6.23 12.74
N ASP A 52 0.74 5.79 13.75
CA ASP A 52 0.23 4.97 14.85
C ASP A 52 -0.56 3.73 14.37
N GLY A 53 -0.11 3.10 13.29
CA GLY A 53 -0.76 1.91 12.70
C GLY A 53 -2.01 2.19 11.87
N HIS A 54 -2.42 3.46 11.74
CA HIS A 54 -3.55 3.88 10.92
C HIS A 54 -3.10 4.51 9.59
N PRO A 55 -3.74 4.17 8.46
CA PRO A 55 -3.42 4.80 7.19
C PRO A 55 -3.74 6.29 7.26
N VAL A 56 -2.79 7.12 6.85
CA VAL A 56 -2.96 8.59 6.83
C VAL A 56 -2.85 9.19 5.44
N ARG A 57 -2.09 8.56 4.55
CA ARG A 57 -1.89 9.07 3.18
C ARG A 57 -1.63 7.94 2.20
N TRP A 58 -2.14 8.11 0.99
CA TRP A 58 -1.80 7.26 -0.13
C TRP A 58 -0.37 7.57 -0.61
N LEU A 59 0.45 6.54 -0.73
CA LEU A 59 1.82 6.64 -1.24
C LEU A 59 1.87 6.31 -2.73
N GLY A 60 1.17 5.26 -3.16
CA GLY A 60 1.27 4.79 -4.53
C GLY A 60 0.64 3.42 -4.75
N ASN A 61 0.88 2.86 -5.94
CA ASN A 61 0.33 1.59 -6.38
C ASN A 61 1.41 0.71 -7.00
N VAL A 62 1.37 -0.58 -6.67
CA VAL A 62 2.10 -1.62 -7.38
C VAL A 62 1.12 -2.39 -8.26
N PHE A 63 1.40 -2.46 -9.55
CA PHE A 63 0.53 -3.09 -10.55
C PHE A 63 1.19 -4.33 -11.15
N ARG A 64 0.35 -5.33 -11.42
CA ARG A 64 0.69 -6.42 -12.33
C ARG A 64 0.10 -6.11 -13.70
N VAL A 65 0.86 -5.38 -14.51
CA VAL A 65 0.68 -5.39 -15.96
C VAL A 65 1.21 -6.73 -16.45
N ASP A 66 0.74 -7.28 -17.57
CA ASP A 66 1.18 -8.58 -18.11
C ASP A 66 2.68 -8.61 -18.56
N SER A 67 3.54 -7.84 -17.90
CA SER A 67 5.00 -7.80 -17.99
C SER A 67 5.67 -8.70 -16.95
N GLU A 68 6.91 -9.12 -17.22
CA GLU A 68 7.70 -9.97 -16.31
C GLU A 68 7.95 -9.33 -14.93
N ARG A 69 7.91 -7.99 -14.84
CA ARG A 69 8.19 -7.25 -13.61
C ARG A 69 6.98 -6.42 -13.16
N PRO A 70 6.68 -6.38 -11.84
CA PRO A 70 5.72 -5.43 -11.28
C PRO A 70 6.11 -4.00 -11.61
N VAL A 71 5.10 -3.15 -11.83
CA VAL A 71 5.28 -1.72 -12.04
C VAL A 71 4.88 -0.99 -10.78
N LEU A 72 5.64 0.03 -10.38
CA LEU A 72 5.33 0.88 -9.25
C LEU A 72 5.05 2.30 -9.75
N TYR A 73 3.91 2.85 -9.32
CA TYR A 73 3.62 4.27 -9.36
C TYR A 73 3.74 4.82 -7.94
N ILE A 74 4.50 5.90 -7.77
CA ILE A 74 4.62 6.64 -6.52
C ILE A 74 4.03 8.03 -6.76
N ASN A 75 3.25 8.53 -5.80
CA ASN A 75 2.76 9.90 -5.82
C ASN A 75 3.94 10.89 -5.77
N TYR A 76 3.85 12.00 -6.52
CA TYR A 76 4.89 13.03 -6.65
C TYR A 76 5.51 13.49 -5.32
N ARG A 77 4.75 13.46 -4.22
CA ARG A 77 5.22 13.83 -2.89
C ARG A 77 6.30 12.89 -2.35
N TYR A 78 6.21 11.60 -2.67
CA TYR A 78 7.12 10.57 -2.18
C TYR A 78 8.23 10.25 -3.17
N GLU A 79 8.07 10.64 -4.45
CA GLU A 79 9.09 10.41 -5.47
C GLU A 79 10.51 10.88 -5.10
N PRO A 80 10.71 12.05 -4.44
CA PRO A 80 12.05 12.50 -4.02
C PRO A 80 12.66 11.67 -2.89
N HIS A 81 11.85 10.89 -2.16
CA HIS A 81 12.28 10.13 -0.99
C HIS A 81 12.56 8.66 -1.28
N VAL A 82 12.29 8.21 -2.52
CA VAL A 82 12.44 6.83 -2.93
C VAL A 82 13.26 6.77 -4.21
N ASP A 83 14.49 6.29 -4.10
CA ASP A 83 15.39 6.11 -5.23
C ASP A 83 14.94 4.94 -6.14
N ARG A 84 15.62 4.76 -7.27
CA ARG A 84 15.29 3.71 -8.23
C ARG A 84 15.40 2.30 -7.64
N ALA A 85 16.43 2.01 -6.85
CA ALA A 85 16.64 0.68 -6.28
C ALA A 85 15.55 0.37 -5.25
N GLN A 86 15.18 1.36 -4.45
CA GLN A 86 14.06 1.28 -3.52
C GLN A 86 12.73 1.11 -4.26
N ARG A 87 12.47 1.83 -5.36
CA ARG A 87 11.28 1.63 -6.20
C ARG A 87 11.18 0.18 -6.70
N ASP A 88 12.29 -0.36 -7.22
CA ASP A 88 12.34 -1.74 -7.69
C ASP A 88 12.12 -2.76 -6.55
N ALA A 89 12.66 -2.49 -5.36
CA ALA A 89 12.45 -3.32 -4.18
C ALA A 89 10.98 -3.31 -3.72
N LEU A 90 10.37 -2.13 -3.64
CA LEU A 90 8.98 -1.97 -3.22
C LEU A 90 8.01 -2.66 -4.18
N ALA A 91 8.27 -2.56 -5.50
CA ALA A 91 7.51 -3.27 -6.53
C ALA A 91 7.58 -4.80 -6.33
N ARG A 92 8.77 -5.34 -6.02
CA ARG A 92 8.96 -6.78 -5.76
C ARG A 92 8.25 -7.25 -4.49
N ILE A 93 8.20 -6.41 -3.44
CA ILE A 93 7.45 -6.72 -2.22
C ILE A 93 5.96 -6.81 -2.54
N GLY A 94 5.41 -5.80 -3.23
CA GLY A 94 4.00 -5.81 -3.65
C GLY A 94 3.65 -7.02 -4.52
N ALA A 95 4.59 -7.52 -5.34
CA ALA A 95 4.33 -8.69 -6.17
C ALA A 95 4.04 -9.99 -5.40
N LYS A 96 4.41 -10.08 -4.12
CA LYS A 96 4.09 -11.25 -3.26
C LYS A 96 2.57 -11.43 -3.12
N PHE A 97 1.80 -10.34 -3.16
CA PHE A 97 0.34 -10.38 -3.02
C PHE A 97 -0.37 -11.11 -4.17
N TRP A 98 0.29 -11.29 -5.32
CA TRP A 98 -0.25 -12.05 -6.45
C TRP A 98 0.29 -13.48 -6.54
N LYS A 99 1.22 -13.86 -5.67
CA LYS A 99 1.66 -15.25 -5.53
C LYS A 99 0.72 -15.92 -4.53
N GLY A 100 -0.42 -16.39 -5.05
CA GLY A 100 -1.41 -17.21 -4.35
C GLY A 100 -1.79 -18.37 -5.26
#